data_AF-A0A7U9SJG1-F1
#
_entry.id   AF-A0A7U9SJG1-F1
#
_cell.length_a   1.000
_cell.length_b   1.000
_cell.length_c   1.000
_cell.angle_alpha   90.00
_cell.angle_beta   90.00
_cell.angle_gamma   90.00
#
_symmetry.space_group_name_H-M   'P 1'
#
loop_
_entity.id
_entity.type
_entity.pdbx_description
1 polymer ?
#
loop_
_entity_poly.entity_id
_entity_poly.type
_entity_poly.pdbx_seq_one_letter_code
_entity_poly.pdbx_strand_id
1 'polypeptide(L)'
;MEEEIKETLSRLDELKRQLLVMTDKDAECFEPLARAYGLPKGTEEEKAKKERVLEKALYEASVVPLELMETLLKVMECLKLLGEKGSRLAVSDVGVGILFAQAALEGASLNVFINTKLMKNYERAQELNQKAEALIQEGTKFQEGIYQEVCAKIR
;
A
#
# COMPACT_ATOMS: atom_id res chain seq x y z
N MET A 1 2.67 28.08 10.54
CA MET A 1 1.46 27.69 9.79
C MET A 1 1.72 27.70 8.31
N GLU A 2 2.08 28.83 7.68
CA GLU A 2 2.31 28.86 6.23
C GLU A 2 3.47 27.96 5.76
N GLU A 3 4.61 27.97 6.46
CA GLU A 3 5.75 27.09 6.10
C GLU A 3 5.45 25.60 6.31
N GLU A 4 4.77 25.24 7.39
CA GLU A 4 4.36 23.85 7.66
C GLU A 4 3.41 23.30 6.58
N ILE A 5 2.52 24.15 6.05
CA ILE A 5 1.65 23.79 4.92
C ILE A 5 2.48 23.63 3.64
N LYS A 6 3.43 24.54 3.34
CA LYS A 6 4.33 24.42 2.18
C LYS A 6 5.16 23.14 2.23
N GLU A 7 5.74 22.82 3.38
CA GLU A 7 6.49 21.58 3.60
C GLU A 7 5.61 20.35 3.37
N THR A 8 4.37 20.37 3.89
CA THR A 8 3.40 19.29 3.70
C THR A 8 3.04 19.09 2.22
N LEU A 9 2.84 20.17 1.48
CA LEU A 9 2.55 20.12 0.04
C LEU A 9 3.76 19.57 -0.74
N SER A 10 4.98 19.99 -0.40
CA SER A 10 6.21 19.45 -1.00
C SER A 10 6.35 17.95 -0.73
N ARG A 11 6.07 17.51 0.50
CA ARG A 11 6.07 16.09 0.87
C ARG A 11 5.02 15.30 0.11
N LEU A 12 3.80 15.83 -0.05
CA LEU A 12 2.75 15.20 -0.87
C LEU A 12 3.16 15.07 -2.34
N ASP A 13 3.85 16.05 -2.91
CA ASP A 13 4.36 15.97 -4.28
C ASP A 13 5.47 14.92 -4.44
N GLU A 14 6.31 14.74 -3.42
CA GLU A 14 7.27 13.64 -3.38
C GLU A 14 6.58 12.28 -3.28
N LEU A 15 5.65 12.12 -2.34
CA LEU A 15 4.88 10.88 -2.15
C LEU A 15 4.10 10.52 -3.41
N LYS A 16 3.47 11.49 -4.07
CA LYS A 16 2.79 11.29 -5.36
C LYS A 16 3.72 10.70 -6.42
N ARG A 17 4.95 11.22 -6.53
CA ARG A 17 5.96 10.68 -7.46
C ARG A 17 6.37 9.26 -7.08
N GLN A 18 6.54 8.98 -5.79
CA GLN A 18 6.83 7.63 -5.31
C GLN A 18 5.70 6.65 -5.65
N LEU A 19 4.44 7.02 -5.42
CA LEU A 19 3.26 6.21 -5.74
C LEU A 19 3.13 5.92 -7.24
N LEU A 20 3.42 6.91 -8.10
CA LEU A 20 3.44 6.70 -9.55
C LEU A 20 4.50 5.68 -9.96
N VAL A 21 5.72 5.81 -9.43
CA VAL A 21 6.80 4.84 -9.68
C VAL A 21 6.45 3.44 -9.17
N MET A 22 5.73 3.34 -8.05
CA MET A 22 5.28 2.04 -7.51
C MET A 22 4.28 1.33 -8.42
N THR A 23 3.50 2.06 -9.22
CA THR A 23 2.60 1.47 -10.21
C THR A 23 3.38 0.71 -11.29
N ASP A 24 4.49 1.28 -11.75
CA ASP A 24 5.38 0.62 -12.73
C ASP A 24 6.09 -0.59 -12.10
N LYS A 25 6.57 -0.43 -10.86
CA LYS A 25 7.24 -1.51 -10.11
C LYS A 25 6.35 -2.72 -9.88
N ASP A 26 5.06 -2.52 -9.60
CA ASP A 26 4.12 -3.63 -9.40
C ASP A 26 4.02 -4.52 -10.66
N ALA A 27 3.96 -3.90 -11.84
CA ALA A 27 3.98 -4.61 -13.12
C ALA A 27 5.31 -5.35 -13.37
N GLU A 28 6.45 -4.73 -13.03
CA GLU A 28 7.77 -5.35 -13.14
C GLU A 28 7.93 -6.55 -12.20
N CYS A 29 7.43 -6.45 -10.97
CA CYS A 29 7.48 -7.54 -9.98
C CYS A 29 6.56 -8.71 -10.32
N PHE A 30 5.50 -8.48 -11.11
CA PHE A 30 4.61 -9.55 -11.56
C PHE A 30 5.25 -10.46 -12.62
N GLU A 31 6.13 -9.94 -13.47
CA GLU A 31 6.72 -10.70 -14.58
C GLU A 31 7.54 -11.93 -14.11
N PRO A 32 8.43 -11.84 -13.09
CA PRO A 32 9.07 -13.01 -12.49
C PRO A 32 8.08 -14.05 -11.95
N LEU A 33 7.00 -13.60 -11.32
CA LEU A 33 5.97 -14.48 -10.76
C LEU A 33 5.21 -15.22 -11.88
N ALA A 34 4.84 -14.53 -12.96
CA ALA A 34 4.23 -15.13 -14.14
C ALA A 34 5.14 -16.19 -14.78
N ARG A 35 6.45 -15.90 -14.93
CA ARG A 35 7.43 -16.89 -15.42
C ARG A 35 7.55 -18.10 -14.50
N ALA A 36 7.53 -17.89 -13.18
CA ALA A 36 7.63 -18.96 -12.20
C ALA A 36 6.46 -19.95 -12.32
N TYR A 37 5.23 -19.47 -12.59
CA TYR A 37 4.08 -20.33 -12.85
C TYR A 37 4.27 -21.22 -14.08
N GLY A 38 4.97 -20.73 -15.11
CA GLY A 38 5.24 -21.44 -16.36
C GLY A 38 6.35 -22.50 -16.29
N LEU A 39 7.12 -22.58 -15.20
CA LEU A 39 8.24 -23.54 -15.10
C LEU A 39 7.77 -25.00 -15.22
N PRO A 40 8.60 -25.88 -15.82
CA PRO A 40 8.30 -27.30 -15.95
C PRO A 40 8.19 -27.97 -14.57
N LYS A 41 7.51 -29.12 -14.54
CA LYS A 41 7.15 -29.86 -13.31
C LYS A 41 7.07 -31.37 -13.52
N GLY A 42 7.76 -31.88 -14.55
CA GLY A 42 7.72 -33.29 -14.95
C GLY A 42 8.64 -34.17 -14.09
N THR A 43 9.78 -33.64 -13.64
CA THR A 43 10.71 -34.34 -12.75
C THR A 43 10.68 -33.77 -11.32
N GLU A 44 11.22 -34.52 -10.37
CA GLU A 44 11.30 -34.06 -8.97
C GLU A 44 12.25 -32.86 -8.81
N GLU A 45 13.34 -32.84 -9.57
CA GLU A 45 14.28 -31.71 -9.63
C GLU A 45 13.62 -30.46 -10.22
N GLU A 46 12.79 -30.62 -11.26
CA GLU A 46 12.00 -29.53 -11.83
C GLU A 46 10.98 -28.97 -10.85
N LYS A 47 10.26 -29.84 -10.12
CA LYS A 47 9.32 -29.42 -9.08
C LYS A 47 10.03 -28.65 -7.97
N ALA A 48 11.15 -29.17 -7.46
CA ALA A 48 11.92 -28.51 -6.40
C ALA A 48 12.51 -27.17 -6.87
N LYS A 49 12.92 -27.06 -8.15
CA LYS A 49 13.33 -25.78 -8.74
C LYS A 49 12.16 -24.81 -8.86
N LYS A 50 11.04 -25.26 -9.41
CA LYS A 50 9.83 -24.46 -9.57
C LYS A 50 9.35 -23.90 -8.24
N GLU A 51 9.30 -24.74 -7.22
CA GLU A 51 8.91 -24.36 -5.86
C GLU A 51 9.80 -23.24 -5.30
N ARG A 52 11.13 -23.40 -5.36
CA ARG A 52 12.07 -22.38 -4.89
C ARG A 52 11.91 -21.05 -5.63
N VAL A 53 11.72 -21.08 -6.95
CA VAL A 53 11.55 -19.87 -7.76
C VAL A 53 10.21 -19.20 -7.46
N LEU A 54 9.13 -19.97 -7.35
CA LEU A 54 7.80 -19.46 -7.05
C LEU A 54 7.74 -18.83 -5.66
N GLU A 55 8.33 -19.48 -4.66
CA GLU A 55 8.38 -18.95 -3.29
C GLU A 55 9.10 -17.60 -3.22
N LYS A 56 10.23 -17.48 -3.93
CA LYS A 56 10.98 -16.23 -4.02
C LYS A 56 10.16 -15.14 -4.73
N ALA A 57 9.55 -15.47 -5.87
CA ALA A 57 8.78 -14.51 -6.65
C ALA A 57 7.52 -14.04 -5.92
N LEU A 58 6.82 -14.92 -5.19
CA LEU A 58 5.67 -14.55 -4.37
C LEU A 58 6.06 -13.59 -3.24
N TYR A 59 7.20 -13.83 -2.58
CA TYR A 59 7.72 -12.91 -1.59
C TYR A 59 8.00 -11.53 -2.20
N GLU A 60 8.76 -11.48 -3.29
CA GLU A 60 9.13 -10.22 -3.96
C GLU A 60 7.87 -9.45 -4.43
N ALA A 61 6.89 -10.16 -4.99
CA ALA A 61 5.60 -9.59 -5.38
C ALA A 61 4.74 -9.11 -4.19
N SER A 62 5.02 -9.56 -2.96
CA SER A 62 4.34 -9.07 -1.75
C SER A 62 4.98 -7.81 -1.17
N VAL A 63 6.25 -7.54 -1.48
CA VAL A 63 6.98 -6.40 -0.91
C VAL A 63 6.48 -5.07 -1.49
N VAL A 64 6.29 -4.98 -2.81
CA VAL A 64 5.86 -3.72 -3.46
C VAL A 64 4.49 -3.24 -2.94
N PRO A 65 3.45 -4.10 -2.83
CA PRO A 65 2.18 -3.68 -2.22
C PRO A 65 2.32 -3.24 -0.76
N LEU A 66 3.21 -3.84 0.04
CA LEU A 66 3.47 -3.38 1.41
C LEU A 66 4.13 -1.99 1.46
N GLU A 67 5.11 -1.73 0.60
CA GLU A 67 5.73 -0.41 0.49
C GLU A 67 4.72 0.66 0.03
N LEU A 68 3.80 0.28 -0.86
CA LEU A 68 2.67 1.11 -1.29
C LEU A 68 1.78 1.45 -0.09
N MET A 69 1.42 0.47 0.74
CA MET A 69 0.62 0.68 1.95
C MET A 69 1.31 1.63 2.94
N GLU A 70 2.60 1.45 3.21
CA GLU A 70 3.39 2.35 4.07
C GLU A 70 3.45 3.78 3.53
N THR A 71 3.56 3.93 2.22
CA THR A 71 3.57 5.24 1.56
C THR A 71 2.22 5.92 1.65
N LEU A 72 1.13 5.16 1.55
CA LEU A 72 -0.22 5.68 1.73
C LEU A 72 -0.47 6.18 3.15
N LEU A 73 0.05 5.53 4.20
CA LEU A 73 -0.03 6.07 5.56
C LEU A 73 0.64 7.45 5.69
N LYS A 74 1.80 7.65 5.05
CA LYS A 74 2.47 8.96 5.02
C LYS A 74 1.62 10.02 4.30
N VAL A 75 0.85 9.63 3.29
CA VAL A 75 -0.13 10.52 2.64
C VAL A 75 -1.26 10.86 3.61
N MET A 76 -1.80 9.87 4.33
CA MET A 76 -2.86 10.07 5.32
C MET A 76 -2.43 11.00 6.46
N GLU A 77 -1.18 10.89 6.94
CA GLU A 77 -0.59 11.84 7.90
C GLU A 77 -0.62 13.28 7.37
N CYS A 78 -0.23 13.49 6.11
CA CYS A 78 -0.25 14.80 5.48
C CYS A 78 -1.68 15.33 5.34
N LEU A 79 -2.64 14.46 4.98
CA LEU A 79 -4.06 14.81 4.89
C LEU A 79 -4.63 15.21 6.24
N LYS A 80 -4.22 14.55 7.33
CA LYS A 80 -4.60 14.94 8.69
C LYS A 80 -4.18 16.38 8.99
N LEU A 81 -2.91 16.71 8.73
CA LEU A 81 -2.38 18.06 8.96
C LEU A 81 -3.13 19.09 8.11
N LEU A 82 -3.39 18.79 6.84
CA LEU A 82 -4.17 19.68 5.97
C LEU A 82 -5.62 19.83 6.42
N GLY A 83 -6.23 18.78 6.97
CA GLY A 83 -7.57 18.85 7.56
C GLY A 83 -7.63 19.76 8.78
N GLU A 84 -6.60 19.71 9.64
CA GLU A 84 -6.51 20.49 10.88
C GLU A 84 -6.14 21.97 10.62
N LYS A 85 -5.15 22.21 9.75
CA LYS A 85 -4.47 23.51 9.61
C LYS A 85 -4.63 24.16 8.24
N GLY A 86 -5.17 23.44 7.26
CA GLY A 86 -5.34 23.92 5.89
C GLY A 86 -6.49 24.92 5.73
N SER A 87 -6.66 25.39 4.49
CA SER A 87 -7.73 26.30 4.14
C SER A 87 -9.11 25.63 4.31
N ARG A 88 -10.07 26.38 4.87
CA ARG A 88 -11.48 25.95 4.93
C ARG A 88 -12.05 25.61 3.55
N LEU A 89 -11.56 26.25 2.49
CA LEU A 89 -11.99 25.99 1.12
C LEU A 89 -11.55 24.62 0.58
N ALA A 90 -10.54 24.00 1.17
CA ALA A 90 -9.97 22.71 0.75
C ALA A 90 -10.43 21.53 1.63
N VAL A 91 -11.32 21.75 2.60
CA VAL A 91 -11.76 20.72 3.56
C VAL A 91 -12.45 19.54 2.86
N SER A 92 -13.24 19.79 1.81
CA SER A 92 -13.83 18.72 1.01
C SER A 92 -12.78 17.90 0.26
N ASP A 93 -11.71 18.54 -0.24
CA ASP A 93 -10.64 17.86 -0.96
C ASP A 93 -9.84 16.92 -0.04
N VAL A 94 -9.62 17.34 1.22
CA VAL A 94 -9.05 16.46 2.26
C VAL A 94 -9.95 15.24 2.50
N GLY A 95 -11.26 15.44 2.58
CA GLY A 95 -12.24 14.37 2.72
C GLY A 95 -12.23 13.36 1.57
N VAL A 96 -12.14 13.84 0.33
CA VAL A 96 -12.00 12.99 -0.85
C VAL A 96 -10.66 12.27 -0.85
N GLY A 97 -9.58 13.00 -0.55
CA GLY A 97 -8.21 12.46 -0.51
C GLY A 97 -8.08 11.29 0.46
N ILE A 98 -8.66 11.38 1.65
CA ILE A 98 -8.55 10.31 2.65
C ILE A 98 -9.34 9.06 2.25
N LEU A 99 -10.48 9.22 1.57
CA LEU A 99 -11.25 8.09 1.05
C LEU A 99 -10.49 7.36 -0.07
N PHE A 100 -9.84 8.09 -0.98
CA PHE A 100 -8.98 7.47 -1.99
C PHE A 100 -7.76 6.79 -1.40
N ALA A 101 -7.11 7.42 -0.41
CA ALA A 101 -5.97 6.80 0.27
C ALA A 101 -6.38 5.48 0.96
N GLN A 102 -7.54 5.44 1.62
CA GLN A 102 -8.05 4.21 2.25
C GLN A 102 -8.36 3.13 1.23
N ALA A 103 -9.06 3.47 0.15
CA ALA A 103 -9.37 2.50 -0.90
C ALA A 103 -8.10 1.92 -1.54
N ALA A 104 -7.08 2.75 -1.77
CA ALA A 104 -5.79 2.30 -2.28
C ALA A 104 -5.04 1.40 -1.28
N LEU A 105 -5.12 1.72 0.02
CA LEU A 105 -4.47 0.95 1.09
C LEU A 105 -5.08 -0.47 1.18
N GLU A 106 -6.40 -0.55 1.21
CA GLU A 106 -7.14 -1.82 1.21
C GLU A 106 -6.88 -2.60 -0.09
N GLY A 107 -6.92 -1.93 -1.24
CA GLY A 107 -6.61 -2.56 -2.53
C GLY A 107 -5.20 -3.18 -2.57
N ALA A 108 -4.18 -2.45 -2.10
CA ALA A 108 -2.82 -2.96 -2.00
C ALA A 108 -2.71 -4.17 -1.06
N SER A 109 -3.45 -4.16 0.06
CA SER A 109 -3.46 -5.28 1.01
C SER A 109 -3.97 -6.59 0.39
N LEU A 110 -4.95 -6.51 -0.51
CA LEU A 110 -5.48 -7.68 -1.21
C LEU A 110 -4.40 -8.36 -2.05
N ASN A 111 -3.50 -7.57 -2.66
CA ASN A 111 -2.34 -8.08 -3.39
C ASN A 111 -1.33 -8.77 -2.46
N VAL A 112 -1.12 -8.25 -1.24
CA VAL A 112 -0.31 -8.94 -0.22
C VAL A 112 -0.95 -10.29 0.12
N PHE A 113 -2.23 -10.30 0.47
CA PHE A 113 -2.93 -11.49 0.94
C PHE A 113 -3.02 -12.60 -0.11
N ILE A 114 -3.24 -12.26 -1.39
CA ILE A 114 -3.27 -13.28 -2.43
C ILE A 114 -1.88 -13.90 -2.66
N ASN A 115 -0.81 -13.11 -2.59
CA ASN A 115 0.54 -13.63 -2.75
C ASN A 115 0.96 -14.50 -1.55
N THR A 116 0.72 -14.04 -0.31
CA THR A 116 1.05 -14.80 0.90
C THR A 116 0.24 -16.07 1.04
N LYS A 117 -1.01 -16.10 0.56
CA LYS A 117 -1.84 -17.31 0.52
C LYS A 117 -1.24 -18.42 -0.35
N LEU A 118 -0.42 -18.06 -1.34
CA LEU A 118 0.22 -18.99 -2.26
C LEU A 118 1.65 -19.38 -1.82
N MET A 119 2.19 -18.70 -0.81
CA MET A 119 3.50 -19.02 -0.22
C MET A 119 3.44 -20.31 0.60
N LYS A 120 4.52 -21.08 0.55
CA LYS A 120 4.71 -22.28 1.38
C LYS A 120 5.40 -21.98 2.71
N ASN A 121 6.24 -20.94 2.76
CA ASN A 121 6.83 -20.49 4.02
C ASN A 121 5.76 -19.77 4.85
N TYR A 122 5.11 -20.52 5.73
CA TYR A 122 4.01 -20.04 6.56
C TYR A 122 4.44 -18.91 7.51
N GLU A 123 5.61 -19.01 8.13
CA GLU A 123 6.10 -17.98 9.06
C GLU A 123 6.26 -16.65 8.33
N ARG A 124 6.93 -16.67 7.17
CA ARG A 124 7.13 -15.47 6.35
C ARG A 124 5.83 -14.90 5.80
N ALA A 125 4.91 -15.76 5.37
CA ALA A 125 3.58 -15.35 4.93
C ALA A 125 2.80 -14.66 6.06
N GLN A 126 2.88 -15.21 7.27
CA GLN A 126 2.23 -14.66 8.46
C GLN A 126 2.82 -13.30 8.86
N GLU A 127 4.14 -13.13 8.81
CA GLU A 127 4.80 -11.84 9.07
C GLU A 127 4.29 -10.74 8.13
N LEU A 128 4.22 -11.03 6.82
CA LEU A 128 3.72 -10.09 5.81
C LEU A 128 2.25 -9.76 6.03
N ASN A 129 1.43 -10.76 6.37
CA ASN A 129 0.00 -10.56 6.66
C ASN A 129 -0.21 -9.69 7.90
N GLN A 130 0.54 -9.94 8.98
CA GLN A 130 0.47 -9.13 10.20
C GLN A 130 0.88 -7.69 9.93
N LYS A 131 1.91 -7.48 9.10
CA LYS A 131 2.32 -6.14 8.69
C LYS A 131 1.22 -5.43 7.89
N ALA A 132 0.65 -6.08 6.88
CA ALA A 132 -0.46 -5.52 6.11
C ALA A 132 -1.66 -5.18 7.01
N GLU A 133 -2.04 -6.10 7.91
CA GLU A 133 -3.16 -5.89 8.84
C GLU A 133 -2.92 -4.70 9.78
N ALA A 134 -1.70 -4.55 10.31
CA ALA A 134 -1.34 -3.40 11.14
C ALA A 134 -1.47 -2.07 10.36
N LEU A 135 -1.02 -2.05 9.11
CA LEU A 135 -1.13 -0.89 8.24
C LEU A 135 -2.60 -0.54 7.93
N ILE A 136 -3.45 -1.55 7.67
CA ILE A 136 -4.90 -1.35 7.48
C ILE A 136 -5.50 -0.72 8.74
N GLN A 137 -5.24 -1.29 9.91
CA GLN A 137 -5.79 -0.79 11.18
C GLN A 137 -5.37 0.66 11.46
N GLU A 138 -4.14 1.03 11.14
CA GLU A 138 -3.66 2.40 11.26
C GLU A 138 -4.33 3.32 10.24
N GLY A 139 -4.44 2.90 8.98
CA GLY A 139 -5.12 3.65 7.92
C GLY A 139 -6.59 3.90 8.21
N THR A 140 -7.32 2.89 8.71
CA THR A 140 -8.72 3.02 9.12
C THR A 140 -8.88 4.08 10.22
N LYS A 141 -7.98 4.13 11.20
CA LYS A 141 -8.01 5.19 12.25
C LYS A 141 -7.80 6.58 11.66
N PHE A 142 -6.87 6.74 10.72
CA PHE A 142 -6.71 8.01 9.99
C PHE A 142 -7.97 8.35 9.22
N GLN A 143 -8.53 7.39 8.48
CA GLN A 143 -9.71 7.60 7.65
C GLN A 143 -10.92 8.04 8.47
N GLU A 144 -11.24 7.31 9.53
CA GLU A 144 -12.37 7.63 10.40
C GLU A 144 -12.20 9.01 11.03
N GLY A 145 -11.03 9.31 11.61
CA GLY A 145 -10.76 10.58 12.26
C GLY A 145 -10.86 11.78 11.32
N ILE A 146 -10.14 11.73 10.20
CA ILE A 146 -10.13 12.83 9.22
C ILE A 146 -11.52 13.01 8.60
N TYR A 147 -12.20 11.91 8.25
CA TYR A 147 -13.51 11.98 7.61
C TYR A 147 -14.59 12.54 8.55
N GLN A 148 -14.56 12.16 9.83
CA GLN A 148 -15.46 12.73 10.85
C GLN A 148 -15.22 14.23 11.02
N GLU A 149 -13.97 14.67 11.13
CA GLU A 149 -13.63 16.09 11.23
C GLU A 149 -14.07 16.90 10.01
N VAL A 150 -13.89 16.35 8.81
CA VAL A 150 -14.35 16.97 7.56
C VAL A 150 -15.87 17.08 7.57
N CYS A 151 -16.59 16.01 7.89
CA CYS A 151 -18.04 16.02 7.97
C CYS A 151 -18.55 17.08 8.96
N ALA A 152 -17.95 17.17 10.16
CA ALA A 152 -18.34 18.15 11.18
C ALA A 152 -18.12 19.62 10.74
N LYS A 153 -17.26 19.87 9.75
CA LYS A 153 -16.99 21.21 9.22
C LYS A 153 -17.93 21.61 8.08
N ILE A 154 -18.58 20.66 7.41
CA ILE A 154 -19.34 20.90 6.17
C ILE A 154 -20.81 20.45 6.22
N ARG A 155 -21.22 19.70 7.25
CA ARG A 155 -22.58 19.23 7.48
C ARG A 155 -23.09 19.75 8.82
#